data_AF-A0A3N5SSA0-F1
#
_entry.id   AF-A0A3N5SSA0-F1
#
_cell.length_a   1.000
_cell.length_b   1.000
_cell.length_c   1.000
_cell.angle_alpha   90.00
_cell.angle_beta   90.00
_cell.angle_gamma   90.00
#
_symmetry.space_group_name_H-M   'P 1'
#
loop_
_entity.id
_entity.type
_entity.pdbx_description
1 polymer ?
#
loop_
_entity_poly.entity_id
_entity_poly.type
_entity_poly.pdbx_seq_one_letter_code
_entity_poly.pdbx_strand_id
1 'polypeptide(L)'
;MSEKLLQVWDLWYPKAAATGLPFARGRMDPTTVLYVHAAPDTLNVEVRMTDGTPVASGQNLKRSLAHYSPITKLMLTGDQISREDLWPTDVDLEKPVILPGGEVAILKTWWNASDLKEWRWQVEFYNNIR
;
A
#
# COMPACT_ATOMS: atom_id res chain seq x y z
N MET A 1 8.47 13.44 25.95
CA MET A 1 8.42 12.18 25.20
C MET A 1 8.90 12.48 23.80
N SER A 2 9.86 11.73 23.25
CA SER A 2 10.26 11.92 21.85
C SER A 2 9.09 11.53 20.97
N GLU A 3 8.68 12.39 20.03
CA GLU A 3 7.73 11.96 19.00
C GLU A 3 8.33 10.78 18.23
N LYS A 4 7.51 9.75 18.01
CA LYS A 4 7.90 8.60 17.19
C LYS A 4 7.95 9.06 15.73
N LEU A 5 9.09 8.90 15.07
CA LEU A 5 9.22 9.12 13.63
C LEU A 5 8.45 8.02 12.90
N LEU A 6 7.47 8.44 12.09
CA LEU A 6 6.61 7.55 11.31
C LEU A 6 6.93 7.69 9.83
N GLN A 7 6.62 6.65 9.06
CA GLN A 7 6.63 6.73 7.61
C GLN A 7 5.34 7.35 7.10
N VAL A 8 5.46 8.20 6.09
CA VAL A 8 4.40 8.70 5.24
C VAL A 8 4.57 8.06 3.87
N TRP A 9 3.57 7.30 3.45
CA TRP A 9 3.50 6.66 2.15
C TRP A 9 2.53 7.44 1.27
N ASP A 10 3.05 8.04 0.20
CA ASP A 10 2.31 8.80 -0.80
C ASP A 10 2.17 8.00 -2.09
N LEU A 11 0.94 7.66 -2.46
CA LEU A 11 0.63 6.89 -3.66
C LEU A 11 -0.14 7.77 -4.64
N TRP A 12 0.31 7.80 -5.89
CA TRP A 12 -0.25 8.62 -6.95
C TRP A 12 -0.58 7.76 -8.17
N TYR A 13 -1.68 8.10 -8.84
CA TYR A 13 -2.01 7.58 -10.15
C TYR A 13 -1.49 8.53 -11.25
N PRO A 14 -0.36 8.23 -11.92
CA PRO A 14 0.27 9.18 -12.84
C PRO A 14 -0.47 9.37 -14.17
N LYS A 15 -1.39 8.47 -14.54
CA LYS A 15 -2.12 8.54 -15.83
C LYS A 15 -3.47 9.25 -15.74
N ALA A 16 -3.77 9.90 -14.62
CA ALA A 16 -4.98 10.71 -14.45
C ALA A 16 -4.62 12.17 -14.18
N ALA A 17 -5.51 13.08 -14.59
CA ALA A 17 -5.30 14.53 -14.52
C ALA A 17 -4.02 15.01 -15.26
N ALA A 18 -3.68 16.29 -15.14
CA ALA A 18 -2.56 16.88 -15.86
C ALA A 18 -1.17 16.46 -15.30
N THR A 19 -1.09 16.18 -14.00
CA THR A 19 0.19 15.88 -13.30
C THR A 19 0.11 14.64 -12.41
N GLY A 20 -0.88 13.77 -12.62
CA GLY A 20 -1.22 12.69 -11.71
C GLY A 20 -2.28 13.09 -10.68
N LEU A 21 -2.97 12.07 -10.16
CA LEU A 21 -4.01 12.21 -9.13
C LEU A 21 -3.51 11.55 -7.83
N PRO A 22 -3.65 12.20 -6.65
CA PRO A 22 -3.43 11.53 -5.38
C PRO A 22 -4.38 10.34 -5.24
N PHE A 23 -3.84 9.17 -4.91
CA PHE A 23 -4.63 7.95 -4.71
C PHE A 23 -4.80 7.63 -3.22
N ALA A 24 -3.70 7.63 -2.46
CA ALA A 24 -3.72 7.36 -1.03
C ALA A 24 -2.52 8.00 -0.33
N ARG A 25 -2.71 8.51 0.89
CA ARG A 25 -1.64 8.99 1.77
C ARG A 25 -1.82 8.41 3.17
N GLY A 26 -0.94 7.49 3.54
CA GLY A 26 -0.98 6.82 4.85
C GLY A 26 0.19 7.23 5.73
N ARG A 27 -0.05 7.34 7.04
CA ARG A 27 1.00 7.50 8.08
C ARG A 27 1.00 6.25 8.97
N MET A 28 2.15 5.62 9.14
CA MET A 28 2.28 4.37 9.90
C MET A 28 3.68 4.17 10.48
N ASP A 29 3.81 3.19 11.37
CA ASP A 29 5.12 2.73 11.82
C ASP A 29 5.98 2.25 10.64
N PRO A 30 7.31 2.42 10.68
CA PRO A 30 8.16 2.00 9.59
C PRO A 30 7.94 0.53 9.18
N THR A 31 7.74 0.31 7.88
CA THR A 31 7.56 -1.03 7.30
C THR A 31 8.37 -1.17 6.01
N THR A 32 8.72 -2.41 5.66
CA THR A 32 9.31 -2.76 4.37
C THR A 32 8.28 -3.30 3.37
N VAL A 33 7.06 -3.60 3.82
CA VAL A 33 5.98 -4.12 2.99
C VAL A 33 4.69 -3.38 3.32
N LEU A 34 3.99 -2.94 2.27
CA LEU A 34 2.66 -2.32 2.36
C LEU A 34 1.74 -2.93 1.30
N TYR A 35 0.58 -3.42 1.73
CA TYR A 35 -0.47 -3.86 0.82
C TYR A 35 -1.36 -2.67 0.47
N VAL A 36 -1.88 -2.63 -0.74
CA VAL A 36 -2.68 -1.53 -1.29
C VAL A 36 -3.96 -2.12 -1.85
N HIS A 37 -5.10 -1.69 -1.33
CA HIS A 37 -6.38 -2.10 -1.86
C HIS A 37 -6.75 -1.29 -3.10
N ALA A 38 -7.22 -1.98 -4.14
CA ALA A 38 -7.75 -1.37 -5.37
C ALA A 38 -6.77 -0.39 -6.05
N ALA A 39 -5.49 -0.75 -6.08
CA ALA A 39 -4.47 0.09 -6.72
C ALA A 39 -4.78 0.33 -8.21
N PRO A 40 -4.51 1.55 -8.73
CA PRO A 40 -4.54 1.82 -10.16
C PRO A 40 -3.60 0.92 -10.97
N ASP A 41 -3.76 0.93 -12.30
CA ASP A 41 -2.93 0.13 -13.22
C ASP A 41 -1.43 0.50 -13.18
N THR A 42 -1.12 1.70 -12.68
CA THR A 42 0.20 2.29 -12.59
C THR A 42 0.25 3.15 -11.33
N LEU A 43 1.33 3.06 -10.56
CA LEU A 43 1.55 3.85 -9.36
C LEU A 43 2.88 4.59 -9.42
N ASN A 44 2.88 5.82 -8.91
CA ASN A 44 4.09 6.44 -8.35
C ASN A 44 3.98 6.39 -6.82
N VAL A 45 5.07 6.05 -6.16
CA VAL A 45 5.15 5.90 -4.70
C VAL A 45 6.31 6.70 -4.18
N GLU A 46 6.07 7.49 -3.14
CA GLU A 46 7.11 8.15 -2.36
C GLU A 46 6.94 7.77 -0.89
N VAL A 47 8.05 7.46 -0.23
CA VAL A 47 8.09 7.18 1.20
C VAL A 47 9.05 8.16 1.85
N ARG A 48 8.55 8.87 2.86
CA ARG A 48 9.35 9.79 3.68
C ARG A 48 9.05 9.57 5.16
N MET A 49 9.98 9.94 6.02
CA MET A 49 9.69 10.10 7.44
C MET A 49 8.83 11.34 7.68
N THR A 50 8.18 11.42 8.83
CA THR A 50 7.34 12.57 9.22
C THR A 50 8.09 13.88 9.38
N ASP A 51 9.40 13.85 9.57
CA ASP A 51 10.28 15.03 9.55
C ASP A 51 10.67 15.49 8.14
N GLY A 52 10.21 14.78 7.10
CA GLY A 52 10.49 15.06 5.70
C GLY A 52 11.67 14.28 5.12
N THR A 53 12.41 13.50 5.92
CA THR A 53 13.55 12.71 5.44
C THR A 53 13.10 11.69 4.37
N PRO A 54 13.64 11.69 3.15
CA PRO A 54 13.28 10.72 2.13
C PRO A 54 13.77 9.31 2.53
N VAL A 55 12.93 8.30 2.30
CA VAL A 55 13.24 6.89 2.59
C VAL A 55 13.40 6.10 1.30
N ALA A 56 12.40 6.14 0.42
CA ALA A 56 12.40 5.38 -0.83
C ALA A 56 11.42 5.97 -1.85
N SER A 57 11.57 5.59 -3.11
CA SER A 57 10.60 5.94 -4.16
C SER A 57 10.46 4.83 -5.20
N GLY A 58 9.35 4.86 -5.94
CA GLY A 58 9.15 4.03 -7.12
C GLY A 58 8.27 4.77 -8.12
N GLN A 59 8.68 4.78 -9.38
CA GLN A 59 7.97 5.51 -10.44
C GLN A 59 7.46 4.55 -11.51
N ASN A 60 6.31 4.87 -12.08
CA ASN A 60 5.68 4.11 -13.16
C ASN A 60 5.55 2.61 -12.85
N LEU A 61 5.20 2.27 -11.61
CA LEU A 61 5.03 0.89 -11.15
C LEU A 61 3.76 0.30 -11.75
N LYS A 62 3.93 -0.40 -12.88
CA LYS A 62 2.85 -1.04 -13.63
C LYS A 62 2.35 -2.28 -12.91
N ARG A 63 1.07 -2.60 -13.11
CA ARG A 63 0.48 -3.87 -12.69
C ARG A 63 1.33 -5.05 -13.18
N SER A 64 1.66 -5.98 -12.28
CA SER A 64 2.48 -7.16 -12.58
C SER A 64 1.66 -8.34 -13.09
N LEU A 65 0.39 -8.47 -12.68
CA LEU A 65 -0.52 -9.50 -13.19
C LEU A 65 -1.29 -9.03 -14.42
N ALA A 66 -1.45 -9.93 -15.39
CA ALA A 66 -2.27 -9.69 -16.59
C ALA A 66 -3.76 -9.53 -16.26
N HIS A 67 -4.22 -10.22 -15.20
CA HIS A 67 -5.60 -10.18 -14.72
C HIS A 67 -5.75 -9.22 -13.55
N TYR A 68 -7.00 -8.87 -13.23
CA TYR A 68 -7.31 -8.05 -12.06
C TYR A 68 -6.91 -8.76 -10.76
N SER A 69 -6.34 -8.01 -9.83
CA SER A 69 -6.22 -8.38 -8.43
C SER A 69 -6.76 -7.24 -7.55
N PRO A 70 -7.49 -7.53 -6.47
CA PRO A 70 -7.95 -6.52 -5.51
C PRO A 70 -6.82 -5.93 -4.65
N ILE A 71 -5.63 -6.57 -4.63
CA ILE A 71 -4.52 -6.21 -3.75
C ILE A 71 -3.20 -6.11 -4.52
N THR A 72 -2.47 -5.05 -4.22
CA THR A 72 -1.09 -4.84 -4.66
C THR A 72 -0.16 -4.81 -3.46
N LYS A 73 0.94 -5.53 -3.52
CA LYS A 73 2.03 -5.48 -2.54
C LYS A 73 3.12 -4.53 -3.05
N LEU A 74 3.44 -3.55 -2.22
CA LEU A 74 4.60 -2.68 -2.40
C LEU A 74 5.72 -3.15 -1.46
N MET A 75 6.92 -3.33 -2.01
CA MET A 75 8.09 -3.76 -1.25
C MET A 75 9.17 -2.69 -1.33
N LEU A 76 9.61 -2.24 -0.16
CA LEU A 76 10.70 -1.31 0.03
C LEU A 76 11.99 -2.09 0.23
N THR A 77 12.96 -1.90 -0.67
CA THR A 77 14.30 -2.49 -0.57
C THR A 77 15.34 -1.40 -0.80
N GLY A 78 16.09 -1.04 0.26
CA GLY A 78 16.95 0.13 0.23
C GLY A 78 16.14 1.40 0.00
N ASP A 79 16.41 2.11 -1.09
CA ASP A 79 15.72 3.34 -1.49
C ASP A 79 14.70 3.14 -2.63
N GLN A 80 14.43 1.88 -3.01
CA GLN A 80 13.53 1.55 -4.11
C GLN A 80 12.22 0.93 -3.61
N ILE A 81 11.13 1.28 -4.30
CA ILE A 81 9.83 0.60 -4.19
C ILE A 81 9.60 -0.27 -5.42
N SER A 82 9.25 -1.54 -5.18
CA SER A 82 8.78 -2.46 -6.21
C SER A 82 7.31 -2.84 -5.99
N ARG A 83 6.65 -3.30 -7.06
CA ARG A 83 5.23 -3.65 -7.09
C ARG A 83 5.05 -5.10 -7.50
N GLU A 84 4.17 -5.78 -6.78
CA GLU A 84 3.66 -7.11 -7.11
C GLU A 84 2.15 -7.15 -6.83
N ASP A 85 1.33 -7.47 -7.83
CA ASP A 85 -0.10 -7.72 -7.63
C ASP A 85 -0.31 -9.20 -7.26
N LEU A 86 -1.15 -9.45 -6.26
CA LEU A 86 -1.34 -10.80 -5.71
C LEU A 86 -2.73 -10.97 -5.10
N TRP A 87 -3.16 -12.21 -4.95
CA TRP A 87 -4.29 -12.57 -4.09
C TRP A 87 -3.72 -13.01 -2.74
N PRO A 88 -4.05 -12.32 -1.62
CA PRO A 88 -3.47 -12.64 -0.33
C PRO A 88 -3.68 -14.10 0.09
N THR A 89 -2.70 -14.58 0.84
CA THR A 89 -2.70 -15.88 1.51
C THR A 89 -2.41 -15.69 3.00
N ASP A 90 -2.36 -16.77 3.76
CA ASP A 90 -2.10 -16.71 5.20
C ASP A 90 -0.76 -16.03 5.56
N VAL A 91 0.22 -16.03 4.65
CA VAL A 91 1.53 -15.38 4.87
C VAL A 91 1.46 -13.84 4.80
N ASP A 92 0.38 -13.30 4.23
CA ASP A 92 0.16 -11.88 4.03
C ASP A 92 -0.67 -11.25 5.18
N LEU A 93 -1.21 -12.08 6.08
CA LEU A 93 -1.96 -11.61 7.25
C LEU A 93 -1.05 -10.89 8.24
N GLU A 94 -1.66 -10.07 9.10
CA GLU A 94 -0.99 -9.20 10.08
C GLU A 94 -0.05 -8.16 9.45
N LYS A 95 -0.20 -7.90 8.15
CA LYS A 95 0.54 -6.85 7.42
C LYS A 95 -0.31 -5.60 7.24
N PRO A 96 0.33 -4.42 7.15
CA PRO A 96 -0.40 -3.18 6.90
C PRO A 96 -0.99 -3.17 5.49
N VAL A 97 -2.23 -2.73 5.39
CA VAL A 97 -2.95 -2.45 4.14
C VAL A 97 -3.42 -1.01 4.13
N ILE A 98 -3.09 -0.26 3.07
CA ILE A 98 -3.60 1.07 2.82
C ILE A 98 -4.82 0.99 1.90
N LEU A 99 -5.90 1.65 2.31
CA LEU A 99 -7.13 1.79 1.54
C LEU A 99 -7.06 3.05 0.65
N PRO A 100 -7.85 3.11 -0.44
CA PRO A 100 -8.04 4.37 -1.17
C PRO A 100 -8.50 5.47 -0.20
N GLY A 101 -7.87 6.65 -0.29
CA GLY A 101 -8.08 7.74 0.69
C GLY A 101 -6.94 7.86 1.71
N GLY A 102 -6.33 6.74 2.11
CA GLY A 102 -5.08 6.73 2.89
C GLY A 102 -5.15 6.07 4.26
N GLU A 103 -6.31 5.61 4.71
CA GLU A 103 -6.40 4.88 5.97
C GLU A 103 -5.59 3.59 5.92
N VAL A 104 -4.79 3.34 6.95
CA VAL A 104 -3.95 2.15 7.09
C VAL A 104 -4.54 1.25 8.16
N ALA A 105 -4.80 0.01 7.78
CA ALA A 105 -5.32 -1.04 8.65
C ALA A 105 -4.37 -2.24 8.69
N ILE A 106 -4.64 -3.20 9.56
CA ILE A 106 -3.98 -4.51 9.55
C ILE A 106 -4.90 -5.52 8.88
N LEU A 107 -4.38 -6.28 7.90
CA LEU A 107 -5.10 -7.38 7.26
C LEU A 107 -5.26 -8.55 8.24
N LYS A 108 -6.50 -8.89 8.63
CA LYS A 108 -6.77 -9.94 9.63
C LYS A 108 -7.20 -11.25 9.00
N THR A 109 -8.06 -11.18 7.99
CA THR A 109 -8.54 -12.37 7.28
C THR A 109 -8.67 -12.09 5.80
N TRP A 110 -8.47 -13.14 5.00
CA TRP A 110 -8.69 -13.13 3.57
C TRP A 110 -9.25 -14.48 3.13
N TRP A 111 -10.23 -14.44 2.22
CA TRP A 111 -10.74 -15.60 1.50
C TRP A 111 -11.15 -15.17 0.10
N ASN A 112 -10.94 -16.02 -0.89
CA ASN A 112 -11.49 -15.85 -2.23
C ASN A 112 -11.89 -17.18 -2.86
N ALA A 113 -12.84 -17.12 -3.79
CA ALA A 113 -13.21 -18.27 -4.62
C ALA A 113 -12.05 -18.66 -5.56
N SER A 114 -12.00 -19.92 -5.99
CA SER A 114 -10.95 -20.43 -6.88
C SER A 114 -10.96 -19.79 -8.27
N ASP A 115 -12.12 -19.26 -8.69
CA ASP A 115 -12.28 -18.53 -9.95
C ASP A 115 -11.98 -17.02 -9.83
N LEU A 116 -11.61 -16.57 -8.63
CA LEU A 116 -11.19 -15.21 -8.33
C LEU A 116 -12.28 -14.13 -8.56
N LYS A 117 -13.56 -14.53 -8.55
CA LYS A 117 -14.69 -13.60 -8.76
C LYS A 117 -15.33 -13.10 -7.46
N GLU A 118 -15.05 -13.76 -6.35
CA GLU A 118 -15.57 -13.40 -5.03
C GLU A 118 -14.44 -13.39 -4.01
N TRP A 119 -14.46 -12.41 -3.12
CA TRP A 119 -13.57 -12.35 -1.97
C TRP A 119 -14.25 -11.76 -0.75
N ARG A 120 -13.77 -12.18 0.42
CA ARG A 120 -14.16 -11.67 1.73
C ARG A 120 -12.90 -11.44 2.53
N TRP A 121 -12.86 -10.34 3.25
CA TRP A 121 -11.69 -9.95 4.01
C TRP A 121 -12.11 -9.09 5.18
N GLN A 122 -11.28 -9.07 6.22
CA GLN A 122 -11.46 -8.21 7.37
C GLN A 122 -10.17 -7.47 7.63
N VAL A 123 -10.31 -6.20 7.99
CA VAL A 123 -9.22 -5.36 8.42
C VAL A 123 -9.53 -4.75 9.77
N GLU A 124 -8.48 -4.48 10.53
CA GLU A 124 -8.57 -3.80 11.81
C GLU A 124 -7.89 -2.44 11.73
N PHE A 125 -8.63 -1.39 12.08
CA PHE A 125 -8.07 -0.06 12.28
C PHE A 125 -7.80 0.14 13.76
N TYR A 126 -6.54 0.40 14.10
CA TYR A 126 -6.14 0.66 15.46
C TYR A 126 -5.32 1.94 15.54
N ASN A 127 -5.93 3.00 16.07
CA ASN A 127 -5.33 4.32 16.09
C ASN A 127 -4.51 4.53 17.38
N ASN A 128 -3.29 4.02 17.37
CA ASN A 128 -2.29 4.29 18.40
C ASN A 128 -1.41 5.52 18.10
N ILE A 129 -1.66 6.19 16.96
CA ILE A 129 -0.87 7.30 16.47
C ILE A 129 -1.64 8.59 16.82
N ARG A 130 -1.53 9.01 18.07
CA ARG A 130 -1.90 10.37 18.50
C ARG A 130 -0.66 11.12 18.92
#